data_AF-A0A845S7W3-F1
#
_entry.id   AF-A0A845S7W3-F1
#
_cell.length_a   1.000
_cell.length_b   1.000
_cell.length_c   1.000
_cell.angle_alpha   90.00
_cell.angle_beta   90.00
_cell.angle_gamma   90.00
#
_symmetry.space_group_name_H-M   'P 1'
#
loop_
_entity.id
_entity.type
_entity.pdbx_description
1 polymer ?
#
loop_
_entity_poly.entity_id
_entity_poly.type
_entity_poly.pdbx_seq_one_letter_code
_entity_poly.pdbx_strand_id
1 'polypeptide(L)'
;MKKYHKFFISIFLCILVSASYAANLDYFNQGIKFFNQNDYKEAKYYFEKDIVFNTKNEKSYLYLSKISAINKDYSQQKNYLDTVLVLNPKNEEALYLKILLNIEEGDFKKAQESNLIFSKVCKELCSKKNDLSKMIIIDKK
;
A
#
# COMPACT_ATOMS: atom_id res chain seq x y z
N MET A 1 4.75 -55.70 2.21
CA MET A 1 4.97 -54.56 3.15
C MET A 1 5.64 -53.35 2.49
N LYS A 2 6.79 -53.48 1.81
CA LYS A 2 7.51 -52.35 1.16
C LYS A 2 6.70 -51.58 0.08
N LYS A 3 5.78 -52.24 -0.64
CA LYS A 3 4.95 -51.64 -1.71
C LYS A 3 3.88 -50.69 -1.17
N TYR A 4 3.25 -51.05 -0.05
CA TYR A 4 2.27 -50.20 0.65
C TYR A 4 2.93 -49.04 1.39
N HIS A 5 4.19 -49.19 1.82
CA HIS A 5 4.95 -48.12 2.46
C HIS A 5 5.27 -46.98 1.49
N LYS A 6 5.69 -47.28 0.26
CA LYS A 6 5.87 -46.26 -0.80
C LYS A 6 4.55 -45.57 -1.18
N PHE A 7 3.45 -46.30 -1.18
CA PHE A 7 2.12 -45.75 -1.42
C PHE A 7 1.65 -44.81 -0.30
N PHE A 8 1.89 -45.20 0.97
CA PHE A 8 1.64 -44.35 2.14
C PHE A 8 2.48 -43.07 2.14
N ILE A 9 3.77 -43.16 1.78
CA ILE A 9 4.65 -41.99 1.65
C ILE A 9 4.15 -41.06 0.53
N SER A 10 3.70 -41.62 -0.60
CA SER A 10 3.14 -40.83 -1.71
C SER A 10 1.84 -40.12 -1.33
N ILE A 11 0.94 -40.79 -0.61
CA ILE A 11 -0.32 -40.19 -0.11
C ILE A 11 -0.01 -39.08 0.90
N PHE A 12 0.93 -39.32 1.81
CA PHE A 12 1.37 -38.32 2.78
C PHE A 12 1.97 -37.07 2.11
N LEU A 13 2.77 -37.26 1.05
CA LEU A 13 3.30 -36.14 0.25
C LEU A 13 2.19 -35.33 -0.44
N CYS A 14 1.16 -35.98 -0.99
CA CYS A 14 0.02 -35.31 -1.60
C CYS A 14 -0.83 -34.52 -0.59
N ILE A 15 -0.96 -35.00 0.66
CA ILE A 15 -1.67 -34.30 1.74
C ILE A 15 -0.91 -33.03 2.17
N LEU A 16 0.43 -33.07 2.22
CA LEU A 16 1.24 -31.89 2.54
C LEU A 16 1.15 -30.79 1.47
N VAL A 17 1.14 -31.18 0.18
CA VAL A 17 1.01 -30.22 -0.93
C VAL A 17 -0.39 -29.60 -0.96
N SER A 18 -1.45 -30.38 -0.72
CA SER A 18 -2.82 -29.83 -0.66
C SER A 18 -3.09 -28.94 0.55
N ALA A 19 -2.48 -29.22 1.70
CA ALA A 19 -2.55 -28.34 2.88
C ALA A 19 -1.94 -26.95 2.62
N SER A 20 -0.87 -26.87 1.81
CA SER A 20 -0.26 -25.59 1.42
C SER A 20 -1.12 -24.75 0.47
N TYR A 21 -2.10 -25.36 -0.19
CA TYR A 21 -3.00 -24.68 -1.14
C TYR A 21 -4.29 -24.17 -0.47
N ALA A 22 -4.59 -24.62 0.75
CA ALA A 22 -5.92 -24.46 1.38
C ALA A 22 -6.11 -23.16 2.20
N ALA A 23 -5.11 -22.28 2.26
CA ALA A 23 -5.22 -21.03 2.99
C ALA A 23 -5.06 -19.84 2.05
N ASN A 24 -6.12 -19.48 1.33
CA ASN A 24 -6.26 -18.14 0.76
C ASN A 24 -6.44 -17.16 1.93
N LEU A 25 -5.33 -16.82 2.60
CA LEU A 25 -5.30 -15.82 3.65
C LEU A 25 -5.40 -14.46 2.99
N ASP A 26 -6.59 -13.88 3.06
CA ASP A 26 -6.84 -12.52 2.62
C ASP A 26 -6.30 -11.54 3.67
N TYR A 27 -4.97 -11.39 3.68
CA TYR A 27 -4.26 -10.53 4.62
C TYR A 27 -4.61 -9.06 4.38
N PHE A 28 -4.81 -8.63 3.14
CA PHE A 28 -5.29 -7.29 2.83
C PHE A 28 -6.61 -6.99 3.55
N ASN A 29 -7.65 -7.83 3.40
CA ASN A 29 -8.94 -7.57 4.03
C ASN A 29 -8.87 -7.61 5.58
N GLN A 30 -7.98 -8.43 6.15
CA GLN A 30 -7.69 -8.37 7.59
C GLN A 30 -7.05 -7.02 7.98
N GLY A 31 -6.08 -6.54 7.19
CA GLY A 31 -5.48 -5.23 7.38
C GLY A 31 -6.51 -4.10 7.34
N ILE A 32 -7.44 -4.14 6.38
CA ILE A 32 -8.55 -3.18 6.29
C ILE A 32 -9.43 -3.22 7.53
N LYS A 33 -9.78 -4.42 8.02
CA LYS A 33 -10.60 -4.58 9.22
C LYS A 33 -9.95 -3.89 10.43
N PHE A 34 -8.68 -4.16 10.69
CA PHE A 34 -7.97 -3.54 11.82
C PHE A 34 -7.74 -2.04 11.61
N PHE A 35 -7.47 -1.60 10.37
CA PHE A 35 -7.34 -0.18 10.04
C PHE A 35 -8.62 0.59 10.37
N ASN A 36 -9.78 0.05 10.01
CA ASN A 36 -11.09 0.65 10.31
C ASN A 36 -11.44 0.63 11.81
N GLN A 37 -10.80 -0.26 12.59
CA GLN A 37 -10.89 -0.28 14.05
C GLN A 37 -9.88 0.66 14.72
N ASN A 38 -9.09 1.39 13.93
CA ASN A 38 -7.95 2.21 14.38
C ASN A 38 -6.85 1.42 15.11
N ASP A 39 -6.82 0.10 14.97
CA ASP A 39 -5.70 -0.73 15.42
C ASP A 39 -4.63 -0.74 14.34
N TYR A 40 -3.88 0.36 14.26
CA TYR A 40 -2.88 0.55 13.20
C TYR A 40 -1.68 -0.39 13.34
N LYS A 41 -1.44 -0.95 14.53
CA LYS A 41 -0.38 -1.93 14.75
C LYS A 41 -0.74 -3.25 14.08
N GLU A 42 -1.93 -3.79 14.34
CA GLU A 42 -2.39 -5.01 13.68
C GLU A 42 -2.64 -4.76 12.19
N ALA A 43 -3.21 -3.61 11.81
CA ALA A 43 -3.37 -3.26 10.41
C ALA A 43 -2.04 -3.31 9.66
N LYS A 44 -0.99 -2.68 10.20
CA LYS A 44 0.36 -2.71 9.64
C LYS A 44 0.87 -4.14 9.47
N TYR A 45 0.76 -4.97 10.51
CA TYR A 45 1.18 -6.37 10.47
C TYR A 45 0.52 -7.13 9.31
N TYR A 46 -0.78 -6.95 9.13
CA TYR A 46 -1.52 -7.61 8.06
C TYR A 46 -1.20 -7.08 6.67
N PHE A 47 -1.02 -5.77 6.50
CA PHE A 47 -0.57 -5.22 5.22
C PHE A 47 0.88 -5.63 4.88
N GLU A 48 1.77 -5.72 5.88
CA GLU A 48 3.14 -6.23 5.70
C GLU A 48 3.14 -7.71 5.30
N LYS A 49 2.30 -8.53 5.93
CA LYS A 49 2.09 -9.92 5.49
C LYS A 49 1.55 -10.00 4.08
N ASP A 50 0.58 -9.15 3.73
CA ASP A 50 0.00 -9.15 2.39
C ASP A 50 1.07 -8.88 1.33
N ILE A 51 1.94 -7.88 1.51
CA ILE A 51 2.99 -7.58 0.53
C ILE A 51 4.10 -8.65 0.47
N VAL A 52 4.26 -9.48 1.49
CA VAL A 52 5.18 -10.64 1.44
C VAL A 52 4.68 -11.69 0.45
N PHE A 53 3.36 -11.96 0.43
CA PHE A 53 2.76 -12.96 -0.46
C PHE A 53 2.25 -12.38 -1.78
N ASN A 54 1.92 -11.08 -1.80
CA ASN A 54 1.40 -10.33 -2.94
C ASN A 54 2.18 -9.01 -3.10
N THR A 55 3.42 -9.13 -3.56
CA THR A 55 4.38 -8.02 -3.68
C THR A 55 3.93 -6.88 -4.57
N LYS A 56 2.89 -7.09 -5.40
CA LYS A 56 2.33 -6.09 -6.34
C LYS A 56 1.02 -5.47 -5.86
N ASN A 57 0.53 -5.79 -4.66
CA ASN A 57 -0.69 -5.18 -4.13
C ASN A 57 -0.43 -3.71 -3.74
N GLU A 58 -0.69 -2.79 -4.66
CA GLU A 58 -0.49 -1.37 -4.43
C GLU A 58 -1.39 -0.83 -3.31
N LYS A 59 -2.53 -1.46 -3.04
CA LYS A 59 -3.43 -1.04 -1.96
C LYS A 59 -2.79 -1.25 -0.59
N SER A 60 -2.11 -2.38 -0.38
CA SER A 60 -1.42 -2.64 0.89
C SER A 60 -0.32 -1.62 1.16
N TYR A 61 0.48 -1.28 0.16
CA TYR A 61 1.47 -0.19 0.28
C TYR A 61 0.81 1.17 0.55
N LEU A 62 -0.34 1.46 -0.07
CA LEU A 62 -1.06 2.70 0.17
C LEU A 62 -1.60 2.81 1.61
N TYR A 63 -2.08 1.72 2.20
CA TYR A 63 -2.46 1.72 3.61
C TYR A 63 -1.25 1.79 4.55
N LEU A 64 -0.14 1.13 4.21
CA LEU A 64 1.11 1.27 4.96
C LEU A 64 1.60 2.71 4.95
N SER A 65 1.48 3.44 3.84
CA SER A 65 1.83 4.86 3.80
C SER A 65 0.95 5.72 4.71
N LYS A 66 -0.37 5.45 4.76
CA LYS A 66 -1.31 6.13 5.68
C LYS A 66 -0.94 5.86 7.14
N ILE A 67 -0.60 4.62 7.49
CA ILE A 67 -0.15 4.26 8.84
C ILE A 67 1.17 4.95 9.19
N SER A 68 2.13 5.00 8.26
CA SER A 68 3.39 5.73 8.47
C SER A 68 3.14 7.22 8.70
N ALA A 69 2.20 7.84 7.98
CA ALA A 69 1.79 9.23 8.21
C ALA A 69 1.23 9.44 9.63
N ILE A 70 0.35 8.54 10.11
CA ILE A 70 -0.20 8.57 11.47
C ILE A 70 0.93 8.49 12.52
N ASN A 71 1.93 7.64 12.27
CA ASN A 71 3.09 7.48 13.12
C ASN A 71 4.15 8.59 12.97
N LYS A 72 3.92 9.59 12.11
CA LYS A 72 4.87 10.65 11.74
C LYS A 72 6.19 10.13 11.17
N ASP A 73 6.17 8.93 10.60
CA ASP A 73 7.31 8.35 9.88
C ASP A 73 7.23 8.72 8.40
N TYR A 74 7.58 9.97 8.11
CA TYR A 74 7.51 10.54 6.77
C TYR A 74 8.46 9.85 5.79
N SER A 75 9.58 9.29 6.27
CA SER A 75 10.52 8.53 5.45
C SER A 75 9.87 7.24 4.93
N GLN A 76 9.25 6.45 5.81
CA GLN A 76 8.51 5.25 5.40
C GLN A 76 7.28 5.58 4.56
N GLN A 77 6.54 6.64 4.91
CA GLN A 77 5.41 7.10 4.10
C GLN A 77 5.85 7.37 2.66
N LYS A 78 6.98 8.06 2.48
CA LYS A 78 7.56 8.38 1.18
C LYS A 78 7.87 7.13 0.37
N ASN A 79 8.57 6.17 0.97
CA ASN A 79 8.95 4.91 0.33
C ASN A 79 7.72 4.10 -0.13
N TYR A 80 6.68 4.02 0.72
CA TYR A 80 5.46 3.33 0.37
C TYR A 80 4.69 4.05 -0.74
N LEU A 81 4.56 5.38 -0.68
CA LEU A 81 3.92 6.15 -1.77
C LEU A 81 4.66 5.99 -3.10
N ASP A 82 5.99 6.03 -3.10
CA ASP A 82 6.79 5.81 -4.30
C ASP A 82 6.58 4.40 -4.85
N THR A 83 6.49 3.39 -3.98
CA THR A 83 6.15 2.02 -4.39
C THR A 83 4.76 1.94 -5.04
N VAL A 84 3.75 2.59 -4.46
CA VAL A 84 2.40 2.66 -5.05
C VAL A 84 2.44 3.29 -6.45
N LEU A 85 3.20 4.38 -6.61
CA LEU A 85 3.29 5.10 -7.89
C LEU A 85 4.14 4.36 -8.94
N VAL A 86 5.08 3.49 -8.53
CA VAL A 86 5.76 2.55 -9.44
C VAL A 86 4.79 1.49 -9.95
N LEU A 87 3.97 0.91 -9.06
CA LEU A 87 3.00 -0.13 -9.41
C LEU A 87 1.81 0.43 -10.20
N ASN A 88 1.34 1.62 -9.83
CA ASN A 88 0.23 2.32 -10.46
C ASN A 88 0.50 3.84 -10.50
N PRO A 89 1.14 4.32 -11.60
CA PRO A 89 1.48 5.74 -11.75
C PRO A 89 0.28 6.69 -11.79
N LYS A 90 -0.93 6.18 -11.97
CA LYS A 90 -2.17 6.96 -12.03
C LYS A 90 -3.01 6.81 -10.74
N ASN A 91 -2.44 6.24 -9.68
CA ASN A 91 -3.13 6.14 -8.40
C ASN A 91 -3.37 7.54 -7.83
N GLU A 92 -4.61 7.99 -7.91
CA GLU A 92 -5.03 9.34 -7.55
C GLU A 92 -4.78 9.65 -6.08
N GLU A 93 -5.09 8.72 -5.18
CA GLU A 93 -4.90 8.90 -3.75
C GLU A 93 -3.41 8.96 -3.37
N ALA A 94 -2.57 8.11 -3.97
CA ALA A 94 -1.13 8.16 -3.73
C ALA A 94 -0.50 9.46 -4.23
N LEU A 95 -0.92 9.96 -5.40
CA LEU A 95 -0.49 11.26 -5.90
C LEU A 95 -0.91 12.39 -4.96
N TYR A 96 -2.16 12.38 -4.49
CA TYR A 96 -2.67 13.35 -3.53
C TYR A 96 -1.83 13.37 -2.24
N LEU A 97 -1.62 12.20 -1.62
CA LEU A 97 -0.81 12.07 -0.41
C LEU A 97 0.66 12.46 -0.64
N LYS A 98 1.22 12.18 -1.82
CA LYS A 98 2.60 12.57 -2.18
C LYS A 98 2.75 14.09 -2.30
N ILE A 99 1.75 14.77 -2.86
CA ILE A 99 1.75 16.24 -2.96
C ILE A 99 1.74 16.84 -1.56
N LEU A 100 0.86 16.37 -0.68
CA LEU A 100 0.80 16.83 0.71
C LEU A 100 2.12 16.59 1.45
N LEU A 101 2.69 15.39 1.33
CA LEU A 101 3.98 15.08 1.93
C LEU A 101 5.09 16.01 1.43
N ASN A 102 5.15 16.27 0.13
CA ASN A 102 6.16 17.17 -0.44
C ASN A 102 5.97 18.63 0.02
N ILE A 103 4.72 19.09 0.22
CA ILE A 103 4.44 20.41 0.80
C ILE A 103 4.96 20.47 2.24
N GLU A 104 4.66 19.46 3.06
CA GLU A 104 5.13 19.37 4.45
C GLU A 104 6.67 19.30 4.54
N GLU A 105 7.33 18.61 3.60
CA GLU A 105 8.80 18.56 3.50
C GLU A 105 9.41 19.86 2.92
N GLY A 106 8.60 20.82 2.46
CA GLY A 106 9.06 22.04 1.78
C GLY A 106 9.59 21.82 0.36
N ASP A 107 9.41 20.62 -0.22
CA ASP A 107 9.81 20.29 -1.59
C ASP A 107 8.70 20.69 -2.59
N PHE A 108 8.46 21.99 -2.70
CA PHE A 108 7.42 22.54 -3.57
C PHE A 108 7.61 22.22 -5.05
N LYS A 109 8.86 21.96 -5.46
CA LYS A 109 9.16 21.52 -6.84
C LYS A 109 8.54 20.16 -7.09
N LYS A 110 8.79 19.16 -6.23
CA LYS A 110 8.18 17.83 -6.38
C LYS A 110 6.68 17.86 -6.16
N ALA A 111 6.19 18.70 -5.23
CA ALA A 111 4.76 18.90 -5.06
C ALA A 111 4.09 19.37 -6.36
N GLN A 112 4.69 20.34 -7.06
CA GLN A 112 4.19 20.83 -8.34
C GLN A 112 4.25 19.75 -9.44
N GLU A 113 5.34 19.00 -9.54
CA GLU A 113 5.48 17.89 -10.51
C GLU A 113 4.38 16.83 -10.31
N SER A 114 4.17 16.37 -9.07
CA SER A 114 3.09 15.42 -8.76
C SER A 114 1.70 16.01 -9.00
N ASN A 115 1.49 17.31 -8.71
CA ASN A 115 0.21 17.98 -8.94
C ASN A 115 -0.16 18.10 -10.43
N LEU A 116 0.82 18.24 -11.32
CA LEU A 116 0.60 18.21 -12.76
C LEU A 116 0.10 16.84 -13.24
N ILE A 117 0.63 15.75 -12.66
CA ILE A 117 0.18 14.38 -12.97
C ILE A 117 -1.23 14.17 -12.40
N PHE A 118 -1.42 14.49 -11.11
CA PHE A 118 -2.71 14.41 -10.42
C PHE A 118 -3.81 15.13 -11.20
N SER A 119 -3.56 16.36 -11.64
CA SER A 119 -4.50 17.16 -12.42
C SER A 119 -4.94 16.54 -13.75
N LYS A 120 -4.16 15.60 -14.30
CA LYS A 120 -4.49 14.89 -15.55
C LYS A 120 -5.22 13.57 -15.31
N VAL A 121 -5.02 12.94 -14.16
CA VAL A 121 -5.49 11.57 -13.88
C VAL A 121 -6.59 11.49 -12.83
N CYS A 122 -6.82 12.56 -12.08
CA CYS A 122 -7.81 12.62 -11.02
C CYS A 122 -9.20 12.25 -11.54
N LYS A 123 -10.02 11.66 -10.67
CA LYS A 123 -11.43 11.36 -10.91
C LYS A 123 -12.26 11.70 -9.68
N GLU A 124 -11.91 11.15 -8.52
CA GLU A 124 -12.69 11.29 -7.28
C GLU A 124 -12.25 12.50 -6.46
N LEU A 125 -10.95 12.81 -6.46
CA LEU A 125 -10.31 13.89 -5.72
C LEU A 125 -10.05 15.14 -6.58
N CYS A 126 -10.54 15.22 -7.82
CA CYS A 126 -10.31 16.39 -8.69
C CYS A 126 -10.72 17.73 -8.06
N SER A 127 -11.71 17.73 -7.16
CA SER A 127 -12.12 18.93 -6.41
C SER A 127 -10.99 19.53 -5.57
N LYS A 128 -9.99 18.74 -5.18
CA LYS A 128 -8.81 19.17 -4.39
C LYS A 128 -7.76 19.93 -5.20
N LYS A 129 -7.83 19.94 -6.54
CA LYS A 129 -6.82 20.55 -7.41
C LYS A 129 -6.54 22.02 -7.08
N ASN A 130 -7.59 22.80 -6.87
CA ASN A 130 -7.46 24.22 -6.57
C ASN A 130 -6.82 24.47 -5.20
N ASP A 131 -7.19 23.66 -4.21
CA ASP A 131 -6.64 23.76 -2.85
C ASP A 131 -5.15 23.40 -2.83
N LEU A 132 -4.79 22.29 -3.47
CA LEU A 132 -3.38 21.89 -3.64
C LEU A 132 -2.56 22.97 -4.35
N SER A 133 -3.11 23.56 -5.41
CA SER A 133 -2.42 24.63 -6.15
C SER A 133 -2.18 25.88 -5.29
N LYS A 134 -3.13 26.21 -4.41
CA LYS A 134 -2.98 27.33 -3.46
C LYS A 134 -1.92 27.03 -2.41
N MET A 135 -1.94 25.84 -1.80
CA MET A 135 -0.94 25.44 -0.80
C MET A 135 0.48 25.54 -1.37
N ILE A 136 0.72 24.96 -2.56
CA ILE A 136 2.04 25.01 -3.22
C ILE A 136 2.53 26.45 -3.48
N ILE A 137 1.63 27.39 -3.79
CA ILE A 137 2.00 28.79 -4.09
C ILE A 137 2.23 29.59 -2.81
N ILE A 138 1.40 29.41 -1.79
CA ILE A 138 1.48 30.14 -0.52
C ILE A 138 2.78 29.80 0.20
N ASP A 139 3.08 28.50 0.31
CA ASP A 139 4.20 28.02 1.12
C ASP A 139 5.57 28.19 0.42
N LYS A 140 5.57 28.60 -0.86
CA LYS A 140 6.78 28.96 -1.62
C LYS A 140 7.36 30.33 -1.21
N LYS A 141 6.57 31.17 -0.52
CA LYS A 141 6.96 32.52 -0.10
C LYS A 141 7.61 32.51 1.27
#